data_AF-A0AAX4L509-F1
#
_entry.id   AF-A0AAX4L509-F1
#
_cell.length_a   1.000
_cell.length_b   1.000
_cell.length_c   1.000
_cell.angle_alpha   90.00
_cell.angle_beta   90.00
_cell.angle_gamma   90.00
#
_symmetry.space_group_name_H-M   'P 1'
#
loop_
_entity.id
_entity.type
_entity.pdbx_description
1 polymer ?
#
loop_
_entity_poly.entity_id
_entity_poly.type
_entity_poly.pdbx_seq_one_letter_code
_entity_poly.pdbx_strand_id
1 'polypeptide(L)'
;MSELIEVPDVVELIRNDMMPRELYAPDGTLLMSDDDYIAETPLVKNRKVWKLYPNIEIYEFDPDKEIVIYRRLSDGAFVKVTDVYVANVIGHVRRNPGITVETAIAMELNAIENETGEITDEREFAATLTALYYALAYAIIYDLVRLQK
;
A
#
# COMPACT_ATOMS: atom_id res chain seq x y z
N MET A 1 -21.35 14.92 -10.22
CA MET A 1 -20.92 13.76 -9.41
C MET A 1 -19.41 13.75 -9.47
N SER A 2 -18.72 13.86 -8.34
CA SER A 2 -17.29 13.60 -8.29
C SER A 2 -17.06 12.15 -8.71
N GLU A 3 -16.15 11.93 -9.65
CA GLU A 3 -15.77 10.60 -10.13
C GLU A 3 -15.20 9.79 -8.95
N LEU A 4 -15.70 8.57 -8.76
CA LEU A 4 -15.18 7.64 -7.76
C LEU A 4 -13.99 6.92 -8.37
N ILE A 5 -12.81 7.13 -7.80
CA ILE A 5 -11.58 6.48 -8.25
C ILE A 5 -11.49 5.13 -7.54
N GLU A 6 -11.22 4.04 -8.26
CA GLU A 6 -11.04 2.72 -7.66
C GLU A 6 -9.55 2.32 -7.71
N VAL A 7 -9.01 1.89 -6.57
CA VAL A 7 -7.69 1.25 -6.51
C VAL A 7 -7.85 -0.20 -6.98
N PRO A 8 -7.04 -0.68 -7.93
CA PRO A 8 -7.12 -2.07 -8.37
C PRO A 8 -6.73 -3.03 -7.24
N ASP A 9 -7.24 -4.24 -7.31
CA ASP A 9 -6.82 -5.34 -6.45
C ASP A 9 -5.38 -5.73 -6.80
N VAL A 10 -4.46 -5.48 -5.88
CA VAL A 10 -3.02 -5.63 -6.09
C VAL A 10 -2.66 -7.11 -6.18
N VAL A 11 -3.33 -7.97 -5.41
CA VAL A 11 -3.11 -9.41 -5.44
C VAL A 11 -3.54 -10.00 -6.77
N GLU A 12 -4.68 -9.57 -7.31
CA GLU A 12 -5.14 -9.96 -8.64
C GLU A 12 -4.20 -9.47 -9.75
N LEU A 13 -3.66 -8.26 -9.64
CA LEU A 13 -2.65 -7.77 -10.60
C LEU A 13 -1.39 -8.63 -10.58
N ILE A 14 -0.90 -9.03 -9.40
CA ILE A 14 0.26 -9.92 -9.26
C ILE A 14 -0.05 -11.31 -9.83
N ARG A 15 -1.20 -11.90 -9.48
CA ARG A 15 -1.58 -13.26 -9.90
C ARG A 15 -1.74 -13.40 -11.42
N ASN A 16 -2.24 -12.36 -12.07
CA ASN A 16 -2.50 -12.35 -13.50
C ASN A 16 -1.34 -11.76 -14.32
N ASP A 17 -0.19 -11.48 -13.71
CA ASP A 17 0.99 -10.88 -14.36
C ASP A 17 0.66 -9.56 -15.09
N MET A 18 -0.20 -8.74 -14.46
CA MET A 18 -0.69 -7.47 -14.99
C MET A 18 -0.04 -6.25 -14.30
N MET A 19 1.02 -6.47 -13.53
CA MET A 19 1.72 -5.39 -12.85
C MET A 19 2.41 -4.48 -13.88
N PRO A 20 2.23 -3.15 -13.77
CA PRO A 20 3.00 -2.22 -14.58
C PRO A 20 4.50 -2.41 -14.34
N ARG A 21 5.31 -2.21 -15.39
CA ARG A 21 6.77 -2.32 -15.30
C ARG A 21 7.37 -1.41 -14.25
N GLU A 22 6.91 -0.18 -14.22
CA GLU A 22 7.38 0.82 -13.28
C GLU A 22 6.19 1.48 -12.57
N LEU A 23 6.33 1.67 -11.26
CA LEU A 23 5.36 2.34 -10.42
C LEU A 23 5.93 3.65 -9.92
N TYR A 24 5.20 4.74 -10.12
CA TYR A 24 5.64 6.09 -9.79
C TYR A 24 4.69 6.76 -8.80
N ALA A 25 5.26 7.44 -7.81
CA ALA A 25 4.50 8.37 -6.97
C ALA A 25 4.01 9.57 -7.79
N PRO A 26 2.98 10.31 -7.32
CA PRO A 26 2.46 11.50 -8.00
C PRO A 26 3.50 12.59 -8.30
N ASP A 27 4.58 12.66 -7.52
CA ASP A 27 5.69 13.61 -7.70
C ASP A 27 6.76 13.12 -8.71
N GLY A 28 6.52 11.98 -9.38
CA GLY A 28 7.44 11.36 -10.34
C GLY A 28 8.51 10.47 -9.72
N THR A 29 8.47 10.20 -8.41
CA THR A 29 9.42 9.28 -7.77
C THR A 29 9.18 7.84 -8.20
N LEU A 30 10.20 7.17 -8.74
CA LEU A 30 10.15 5.73 -8.96
C LEU A 30 10.03 5.00 -7.61
N LEU A 31 9.02 4.14 -7.47
CA LEU A 31 8.76 3.34 -6.28
C LEU A 31 9.20 1.88 -6.49
N MET A 32 8.76 1.28 -7.60
CA MET A 32 8.98 -0.12 -7.95
C MET A 32 9.33 -0.24 -9.44
N SER A 33 10.15 -1.23 -9.79
CA SER A 33 10.49 -1.62 -11.16
C SER A 33 10.44 -3.16 -11.25
N ASP A 34 9.91 -3.70 -12.35
CA ASP A 34 9.89 -5.15 -12.64
C ASP A 34 11.22 -5.68 -13.17
N ASP A 35 12.07 -4.79 -13.69
CA ASP A 35 13.44 -5.10 -14.13
C ASP A 35 14.39 -5.35 -12.95
N ASP A 36 14.01 -4.94 -11.73
CA ASP A 36 14.80 -5.06 -10.52
C ASP A 36 14.30 -6.20 -9.61
N TYR A 37 15.22 -6.84 -8.88
CA TYR A 37 14.82 -7.61 -7.70
C TYR A 37 14.08 -6.68 -6.73
N ILE A 38 13.01 -7.17 -6.09
CA ILE A 38 12.22 -6.35 -5.17
C ILE A 38 13.09 -5.68 -4.09
N ALA A 39 14.14 -6.35 -3.61
CA ALA A 39 15.08 -5.81 -2.64
C ALA A 39 15.84 -4.56 -3.12
N GLU A 40 15.96 -4.39 -4.45
CA GLU A 40 16.66 -3.30 -5.11
C GLU A 40 15.73 -2.16 -5.56
N THR A 41 14.41 -2.30 -5.41
CA THR A 41 13.50 -1.21 -5.78
C THR A 41 13.68 0.00 -4.86
N PRO A 42 13.49 1.23 -5.35
CA PRO A 42 13.70 2.44 -4.54
C PRO A 42 12.90 2.45 -3.24
N LEU A 43 11.65 2.00 -3.26
CA LEU A 43 10.80 1.94 -2.06
C LEU A 43 11.41 1.03 -0.99
N VAL A 44 11.97 -0.12 -1.38
CA VAL A 44 12.59 -1.08 -0.46
C VAL A 44 13.98 -0.62 -0.01
N LYS A 45 14.80 -0.06 -0.90
CA LYS A 45 16.14 0.46 -0.55
C LYS A 45 16.07 1.61 0.44
N ASN A 46 15.07 2.48 0.29
CA ASN A 46 14.89 3.64 1.17
C ASN A 46 13.95 3.36 2.35
N ARG A 47 13.59 2.11 2.59
CA ARG A 47 12.53 1.76 3.54
C ARG A 47 12.74 2.26 4.97
N LYS A 48 14.00 2.49 5.36
CA LYS A 48 14.40 2.93 6.70
C LYS A 48 14.41 4.45 6.87
N VAL A 49 14.39 5.20 5.76
CA VAL A 49 14.53 6.66 5.77
C VAL A 49 13.26 7.35 5.28
N TRP A 50 12.61 6.80 4.27
CA TRP A 50 11.37 7.36 3.73
C TRP A 50 10.24 7.22 4.73
N LYS A 51 9.55 8.34 4.98
CA LYS A 51 8.45 8.45 5.93
C LYS A 51 7.11 8.54 5.22
N LEU A 52 6.08 8.01 5.86
CA LEU A 52 4.74 7.90 5.32
C LEU A 52 3.77 8.77 6.13
N TYR A 53 2.96 9.55 5.43
CA TYR A 53 1.94 10.41 6.03
C TYR A 53 0.59 10.15 5.38
N PRO A 54 -0.51 10.07 6.14
CA PRO A 54 -1.83 9.95 5.54
C PRO A 54 -2.20 11.23 4.80
N ASN A 55 -2.86 11.09 3.66
CA ASN A 55 -3.47 12.19 2.91
C ASN A 55 -4.97 11.93 2.69
N ILE A 56 -5.60 11.30 3.68
CA ILE A 56 -6.98 10.83 3.59
C ILE A 56 -7.76 11.08 4.87
N GLU A 57 -9.07 11.11 4.72
CA GLU A 57 -10.07 10.90 5.77
C GLU A 57 -10.95 9.69 5.38
N ILE A 58 -11.43 8.92 6.35
CA ILE A 58 -12.40 7.85 6.08
C ILE A 58 -13.75 8.52 5.81
N TYR A 59 -14.31 8.29 4.62
CA TYR A 59 -15.64 8.76 4.25
C TYR A 59 -16.70 7.71 4.55
N GLU A 60 -16.45 6.47 4.13
CA GLU A 60 -17.33 5.33 4.34
C GLU A 60 -16.50 4.07 4.60
N PHE A 61 -17.01 3.20 5.47
CA PHE A 61 -16.42 1.89 5.76
C PHE A 61 -17.53 0.86 5.89
N ASP A 62 -17.50 -0.13 5.00
CA ASP A 62 -18.39 -1.29 5.03
C ASP A 62 -17.56 -2.54 5.38
N PRO A 63 -17.55 -2.97 6.66
CA PRO A 63 -16.77 -4.11 7.08
C PRO A 63 -17.28 -5.43 6.49
N ASP A 64 -18.57 -5.53 6.13
CA ASP A 64 -19.15 -6.77 5.60
C ASP A 64 -18.71 -7.03 4.15
N LYS A 65 -18.32 -5.97 3.44
CA LYS A 65 -17.85 -6.04 2.05
C LYS A 65 -16.35 -5.76 1.89
N GLU A 66 -15.65 -5.53 3.00
CA GLU A 66 -14.23 -5.11 3.01
C GLU A 66 -13.97 -3.87 2.14
N ILE A 67 -14.93 -2.94 2.11
CA ILE A 67 -14.83 -1.71 1.31
C ILE A 67 -14.51 -0.54 2.21
N VAL A 68 -13.47 0.21 1.85
CA VAL A 68 -13.20 1.52 2.43
C VAL A 68 -13.25 2.59 1.35
N ILE A 69 -14.07 3.62 1.56
CA ILE A 69 -14.04 4.83 0.72
C ILE A 69 -13.33 5.91 1.51
N TYR A 70 -12.21 6.37 0.96
CA TYR A 70 -11.45 7.48 1.49
C TYR A 70 -11.81 8.76 0.74
N ARG A 71 -11.82 9.88 1.47
CA ARG A 71 -11.75 11.21 0.88
C ARG A 71 -10.30 11.68 0.92
N ARG A 72 -9.71 11.93 -0.24
CA ARG A 72 -8.34 12.43 -0.35
C ARG A 72 -8.28 13.92 0.03
N LEU A 73 -7.31 14.29 0.86
CA LEU A 73 -7.19 15.63 1.43
C LEU A 73 -6.62 16.66 0.44
N SER A 74 -5.85 16.24 -0.57
CA SER A 74 -5.25 17.14 -1.56
C SER A 74 -6.27 17.79 -2.49
N ASP A 75 -7.29 17.05 -2.92
CA ASP A 75 -8.24 17.49 -3.95
C ASP A 75 -9.72 17.20 -3.61
N GLY A 76 -9.97 16.50 -2.50
CA GLY A 76 -11.32 16.11 -2.09
C GLY A 76 -11.91 14.94 -2.87
N ALA A 77 -11.14 14.26 -3.72
CA ALA A 77 -11.60 13.11 -4.49
C ALA A 77 -11.98 11.93 -3.58
N PHE A 78 -12.97 11.15 -4.01
CA PHE A 78 -13.34 9.91 -3.34
C PHE A 78 -12.61 8.75 -3.99
N VAL A 79 -11.92 7.95 -3.18
CA VAL A 79 -11.14 6.80 -3.61
C VAL A 79 -11.63 5.56 -2.87
N LYS A 80 -12.11 4.59 -3.62
CA LYS A 80 -12.56 3.29 -3.12
C LYS A 80 -11.40 2.30 -3.13
N VAL A 81 -11.19 1.65 -2.00
CA VAL A 81 -10.20 0.60 -1.79
C VAL A 81 -10.95 -0.66 -1.34
N THR A 82 -10.77 -1.73 -2.09
CA THR A 82 -11.29 -3.07 -1.78
C THR A 82 -10.17 -4.07 -1.50
N ASP A 83 -8.93 -3.73 -1.85
CA ASP A 83 -7.75 -4.52 -1.51
C ASP A 83 -7.42 -4.37 -0.02
N VAL A 84 -7.46 -5.49 0.70
CA VAL A 84 -7.27 -5.52 2.15
C VAL A 84 -5.87 -5.07 2.57
N TYR A 85 -4.82 -5.43 1.81
CA TYR A 85 -3.46 -5.02 2.12
C TYR A 85 -3.28 -3.52 1.95
N VAL A 86 -3.84 -2.94 0.87
CA VAL A 86 -3.82 -1.49 0.67
C VAL A 86 -4.55 -0.79 1.82
N ALA A 87 -5.77 -1.23 2.15
CA ALA A 87 -6.57 -0.64 3.23
C ALA A 87 -5.86 -0.71 4.59
N ASN A 88 -5.26 -1.86 4.92
CA ASN A 88 -4.58 -2.07 6.19
C ASN A 88 -3.30 -1.25 6.31
N VAL A 89 -2.47 -1.20 5.27
CA VAL A 89 -1.27 -0.37 5.23
C VAL A 89 -1.63 1.11 5.40
N ILE A 90 -2.66 1.61 4.69
CA ILE A 90 -3.19 2.97 4.90
C ILE A 90 -3.62 3.15 6.36
N GLY A 91 -4.29 2.16 6.94
CA GLY A 91 -4.71 2.14 8.34
C GLY A 91 -3.54 2.31 9.32
N HIS A 92 -2.43 1.59 9.11
CA HIS A 92 -1.23 1.70 9.95
C HIS A 92 -0.57 3.08 9.84
N VAL A 93 -0.45 3.61 8.63
CA VAL A 93 0.09 4.96 8.39
C VAL A 93 -0.80 6.04 9.01
N ARG A 94 -2.13 5.91 8.90
CA ARG A 94 -3.09 6.84 9.50
C ARG A 94 -2.98 6.88 11.02
N ARG A 95 -2.81 5.72 11.67
CA ARG A 95 -2.64 5.62 13.12
C ARG A 95 -1.27 6.11 13.59
N ASN A 96 -0.26 6.09 12.72
CA ASN A 96 1.11 6.44 13.05
C ASN A 96 1.75 7.34 11.97
N PRO A 97 1.34 8.61 11.84
CA PRO A 97 1.92 9.50 10.83
C PRO A 97 3.43 9.70 11.05
N GLY A 98 4.21 9.62 9.98
CA GLY A 98 5.67 9.79 9.99
C GLY A 98 6.47 8.52 10.28
N ILE A 99 5.81 7.35 10.34
CA ILE A 99 6.51 6.05 10.37
C ILE A 99 7.29 5.82 9.08
N THR A 100 8.32 4.98 9.18
CA THR A 100 9.08 4.55 8.01
C THR A 100 8.30 3.50 7.21
N VAL A 101 8.66 3.32 5.94
CA VAL A 101 8.15 2.22 5.10
C VAL A 101 8.38 0.87 5.78
N GLU A 102 9.58 0.61 6.31
CA GLU A 102 9.90 -0.65 7.00
C GLU A 102 8.96 -0.89 8.18
N THR A 103 8.69 0.16 8.97
CA THR A 103 7.76 0.08 10.11
C THR A 103 6.34 -0.23 9.66
N ALA A 104 5.84 0.44 8.61
CA ALA A 104 4.48 0.19 8.11
C ALA A 104 4.29 -1.25 7.63
N ILE A 105 5.26 -1.77 6.87
CA ILE A 105 5.25 -3.14 6.35
C ILE A 105 5.38 -4.15 7.49
N ALA A 106 6.27 -3.93 8.47
CA ALA A 106 6.42 -4.82 9.62
C ALA A 106 5.16 -4.86 10.50
N MET A 107 4.46 -3.73 10.67
CA MET A 107 3.20 -3.69 11.42
C MET A 107 2.12 -4.53 10.75
N GLU A 108 2.02 -4.48 9.43
CA GLU A 108 1.04 -5.27 8.70
C GLU A 108 1.40 -6.75 8.67
N LEU A 109 2.67 -7.07 8.43
CA LEU A 109 3.15 -8.44 8.48
C LEU A 109 2.87 -9.08 9.85
N ASN A 110 3.14 -8.38 10.94
CA ASN A 110 2.81 -8.84 12.29
C ASN A 110 1.29 -8.97 12.50
N ALA A 111 0.46 -8.12 11.88
CA ALA A 111 -1.00 -8.23 11.98
C ALA A 111 -1.49 -9.51 11.28
N ILE A 112 -0.99 -9.78 10.08
CA ILE A 112 -1.27 -11.01 9.33
C ILE A 112 -0.87 -12.24 10.16
N GLU A 113 0.36 -12.27 10.70
CA GLU A 113 0.82 -13.39 11.55
C GLU A 113 -0.07 -13.63 12.78
N ASN A 114 -0.60 -12.56 13.39
CA ASN A 114 -1.51 -12.67 14.53
C ASN A 114 -2.89 -13.21 14.13
N GLU A 115 -3.34 -12.95 12.90
CA GLU A 115 -4.65 -13.38 12.38
C GLU A 115 -4.61 -14.80 11.80
N THR A 116 -3.56 -15.13 11.05
CA THR A 116 -3.44 -16.40 10.30
C THR A 116 -2.55 -17.43 10.99
N GLY A 117 -1.78 -17.02 12.00
CA GLY A 117 -0.69 -17.81 12.57
C GLY A 117 0.65 -17.52 11.90
N GLU A 118 1.72 -18.14 12.44
CA GLU A 118 3.09 -17.93 12.01
C GLU A 118 3.32 -18.35 10.54
N ILE A 119 3.89 -17.46 9.73
CA ILE A 119 4.27 -17.75 8.34
C ILE A 119 5.57 -18.55 8.36
N THR A 120 5.48 -19.87 8.28
CA THR A 120 6.63 -20.78 8.38
C THR A 120 7.29 -21.11 7.03
N ASP A 121 6.61 -20.83 5.92
CA ASP A 121 7.14 -21.05 4.58
C ASP A 121 7.83 -19.78 4.03
N GLU A 122 9.10 -19.90 3.65
CA GLU A 122 9.90 -18.78 3.15
C GLU A 122 9.34 -18.17 1.85
N ARG A 123 8.67 -18.97 1.01
CA ARG A 123 8.08 -18.49 -0.26
C ARG A 123 6.80 -17.73 0.02
N GLU A 124 5.97 -18.22 0.93
CA GLU A 124 4.78 -17.52 1.41
C GLU A 124 5.17 -16.19 2.05
N PHE A 125 6.19 -16.18 2.90
CA PHE A 125 6.74 -14.96 3.49
C PHE A 125 7.19 -13.96 2.42
N ALA A 126 7.99 -14.41 1.45
CA ALA A 126 8.47 -13.55 0.37
C ALA A 126 7.33 -13.01 -0.51
N ALA A 127 6.31 -13.82 -0.80
CA ALA A 127 5.15 -13.43 -1.58
C ALA A 127 4.29 -12.39 -0.83
N THR A 128 4.02 -12.62 0.46
CA THR A 128 3.29 -11.68 1.33
C THR A 128 4.04 -10.36 1.41
N LEU A 129 5.35 -10.38 1.70
CA LEU A 129 6.16 -9.18 1.76
C LEU A 129 6.13 -8.40 0.45
N THR A 130 6.19 -9.10 -0.68
CA THR A 130 6.08 -8.51 -2.02
C THR A 130 4.73 -7.83 -2.22
N ALA A 131 3.64 -8.50 -1.87
CA ALA A 131 2.30 -7.95 -1.95
C ALA A 131 2.14 -6.69 -1.08
N LEU A 132 2.71 -6.66 0.13
CA LEU A 132 2.66 -5.50 1.01
C LEU A 132 3.41 -4.29 0.45
N TYR A 133 4.58 -4.49 -0.17
CA TYR A 133 5.30 -3.38 -0.82
C TYR A 133 4.54 -2.84 -2.02
N TYR A 134 3.91 -3.69 -2.82
CA TYR A 134 3.05 -3.24 -3.90
C TYR A 134 1.79 -2.53 -3.37
N ALA A 135 1.15 -3.04 -2.33
CA ALA A 135 0.01 -2.40 -1.69
C ALA A 135 0.36 -0.98 -1.20
N LEU A 136 1.52 -0.81 -0.56
CA LEU A 136 2.02 0.51 -0.18
C LEU A 136 2.31 1.39 -1.41
N ALA A 137 2.92 0.85 -2.46
CA ALA A 137 3.18 1.59 -3.69
C ALA A 137 1.87 2.11 -4.30
N TYR A 138 0.82 1.30 -4.34
CA TYR A 138 -0.51 1.71 -4.80
C TYR A 138 -1.15 2.77 -3.88
N ALA A 139 -1.02 2.63 -2.56
CA ALA A 139 -1.46 3.67 -1.63
C ALA A 139 -0.78 5.03 -1.90
N ILE A 140 0.48 5.01 -2.34
CA ILE A 140 1.24 6.22 -2.72
C ILE A 140 0.84 6.73 -4.10
N ILE A 141 0.73 5.85 -5.12
CA ILE A 141 0.30 6.20 -6.49
C ILE A 141 -1.03 6.95 -6.49
N TYR A 142 -1.98 6.48 -5.67
CA TYR A 142 -3.31 7.08 -5.56
C TYR A 142 -3.34 8.29 -4.59
N ASP A 143 -2.18 8.76 -4.12
CA ASP A 143 -2.02 9.88 -3.19
C ASP A 143 -2.86 9.72 -1.90
N LEU A 144 -3.07 8.47 -1.47
CA LEU A 144 -3.72 8.14 -0.19
C LEU A 144 -2.73 8.23 0.97
N VAL A 145 -1.47 7.91 0.68
CA VAL A 145 -0.31 8.05 1.55
C VAL A 145 0.74 8.89 0.83
N ARG A 146 1.23 9.94 1.49
CA ARG A 146 2.34 10.75 1.00
C ARG A 146 3.67 10.21 1.48
N LEU A 147 4.60 10.16 0.56
CA LEU A 147 5.99 9.81 0.79
C LEU A 147 6.81 11.07 1.09
N GLN A 148 7.56 11.07 2.19
CA GLN A 148 8.56 12.08 2.49
C GLN A 148 9.95 11.44 2.48
N LYS A 149 10.86 12.02 1.69
CA LYS A 149 12.22 11.52 1.49
C LYS A 149 13.21 12.08 2.51
#